data_AF-A0A109ZYB8-F1
#
_entry.id   AF-A0A109ZYB8-F1
#
_cell.length_a   1.000
_cell.length_b   1.000
_cell.length_c   1.000
_cell.angle_alpha   90.00
_cell.angle_beta   90.00
_cell.angle_gamma   90.00
#
_symmetry.space_group_name_H-M   'P 1'
#
loop_
_entity.id
_entity.type
_entity.pdbx_description
1 polymer ?
#
loop_
_entity_poly.entity_id
_entity_poly.type
_entity_poly.pdbx_seq_one_letter_code
_entity_poly.pdbx_strand_id
1 'polypeptide(L)'
;MAKRTGGIAVTDTDALNEHISGIRGAATSWTYSAADVQRLAVEAEARLSKLFLAPTHRSGAVATARSAGPSAAAYRYSVSGADVTLRRAKDGWRLVDYQRCNVFPRSVEKIDIHISPDQAEKSVETMRRQIRVTVFAQTEKAAA
;
A
#
# COMPACT_ATOMS: atom_id res chain seq x y z
N MET A 1 -16.76 4.63 14.10
CA MET A 1 -17.53 4.17 12.92
C MET A 1 -16.72 3.13 12.17
N ALA A 2 -17.10 1.86 12.24
CA ALA A 2 -16.40 0.78 11.54
C ALA A 2 -16.69 0.88 10.03
N LYS A 3 -15.72 1.36 9.24
CA LYS A 3 -15.82 1.43 7.78
C LYS A 3 -16.04 0.01 7.24
N ARG A 4 -17.11 -0.14 6.43
CA ARG A 4 -17.52 -1.37 5.73
C ARG A 4 -16.31 -2.14 5.20
N THR A 5 -16.21 -3.41 5.59
CA THR A 5 -15.19 -4.36 5.09
C THR A 5 -15.40 -4.75 3.61
N GLY A 6 -16.38 -4.16 2.91
CA GLY A 6 -16.66 -4.40 1.50
C GLY A 6 -16.01 -3.35 0.60
N GLY A 7 -14.75 -3.57 0.24
CA GLY A 7 -14.09 -2.84 -0.84
C GLY A 7 -14.24 -3.58 -2.18
N ILE A 8 -13.98 -2.89 -3.29
CA ILE A 8 -14.01 -3.47 -4.64
C ILE A 8 -12.78 -4.37 -4.81
N ALA A 9 -12.97 -5.61 -5.27
CA ALA A 9 -11.84 -6.49 -5.54
C ALA A 9 -10.97 -5.91 -6.66
N VAL A 10 -9.65 -5.84 -6.45
CA VAL A 10 -8.73 -5.28 -7.47
C VAL A 10 -8.71 -6.14 -8.76
N THR A 11 -9.10 -7.40 -8.66
CA THR A 11 -9.27 -8.32 -9.79
C THR A 11 -10.54 -8.06 -10.61
N ASP A 12 -11.54 -7.40 -10.01
CA ASP A 12 -12.79 -7.03 -10.69
C ASP A 12 -12.55 -5.72 -11.46
N THR A 13 -12.03 -5.88 -12.68
CA THR A 13 -11.56 -4.75 -13.51
C THR A 13 -12.71 -3.82 -13.90
N ASP A 14 -13.91 -4.35 -14.14
CA ASP A 14 -15.05 -3.57 -14.58
C ASP A 14 -15.60 -2.70 -13.45
N ALA A 15 -15.85 -3.28 -12.28
CA ALA A 15 -16.29 -2.53 -11.11
C ALA A 15 -15.25 -1.48 -10.67
N LEU A 16 -13.96 -1.81 -10.79
CA LEU A 16 -12.86 -0.91 -10.47
C LEU A 16 -12.82 0.28 -11.45
N ASN A 17 -12.95 0.02 -12.75
CA ASN A 17 -12.97 1.06 -13.78
C ASN A 17 -14.17 1.99 -13.63
N GLU A 18 -15.37 1.44 -13.38
CA GLU A 18 -16.58 2.22 -13.17
C GLU A 18 -16.43 3.16 -11.96
N HIS A 19 -16.00 2.61 -10.82
CA HIS A 19 -15.82 3.38 -9.60
C HIS A 19 -14.78 4.50 -9.74
N ILE A 20 -13.60 4.17 -10.30
CA ILE A 20 -12.52 5.15 -10.51
C ILE A 20 -12.95 6.23 -11.49
N SER A 21 -13.58 5.85 -12.60
CA SER A 21 -13.99 6.81 -13.63
C SER A 21 -15.05 7.78 -13.11
N GLY A 22 -15.97 7.30 -12.27
CA GLY A 22 -16.96 8.14 -11.61
C GLY A 22 -16.35 9.23 -10.72
N ILE A 23 -15.24 8.93 -10.02
CA ILE A 23 -14.60 9.88 -9.09
C ILE A 23 -13.59 10.78 -9.82
N ARG A 24 -12.76 10.19 -10.68
CA ARG A 24 -11.71 10.90 -11.44
C ARG A 24 -12.30 11.88 -12.45
N GLY A 25 -13.40 11.49 -13.12
CA GLY A 25 -13.91 12.21 -14.28
C GLY A 25 -12.86 12.34 -15.39
N ALA A 26 -12.74 13.54 -15.96
CA ALA A 26 -11.82 13.83 -17.07
C ALA A 26 -10.33 13.96 -16.68
N ALA A 27 -10.00 13.95 -15.39
CA ALA A 27 -8.63 14.17 -14.92
C ALA A 27 -7.78 12.90 -15.06
N THR A 28 -7.38 12.50 -16.27
CA THR A 28 -6.75 11.19 -16.57
C THR A 28 -5.22 11.16 -16.47
N SER A 29 -4.55 12.30 -16.60
CA SER A 29 -3.09 12.31 -16.80
C SER A 29 -2.25 12.07 -15.53
N TRP A 30 -2.75 12.50 -14.37
CA TRP A 30 -1.99 12.49 -13.11
C TRP A 30 -2.69 11.70 -12.00
N THR A 31 -3.68 10.90 -12.37
CA THR A 31 -4.51 10.10 -11.45
C THR A 31 -4.37 8.63 -11.80
N TYR A 32 -4.78 7.76 -10.89
CA TYR A 32 -4.68 6.32 -11.09
C TYR A 32 -5.83 5.77 -11.94
N SER A 33 -5.50 4.92 -12.91
CA SER A 33 -6.45 4.03 -13.61
C SER A 33 -6.67 2.73 -12.84
N ALA A 34 -7.60 1.88 -13.29
CA ALA A 34 -7.77 0.53 -12.74
C ALA A 34 -6.49 -0.32 -12.89
N ALA A 35 -5.82 -0.20 -14.04
CA ALA A 35 -4.54 -0.89 -14.28
C ALA A 35 -3.45 -0.42 -13.31
N ASP A 36 -3.40 0.88 -12.99
CA ASP A 36 -2.47 1.38 -11.99
C ASP A 36 -2.79 0.85 -10.59
N VAL A 37 -4.07 0.80 -10.22
CA VAL A 37 -4.48 0.23 -8.94
C VAL A 37 -4.11 -1.26 -8.84
N GLN A 38 -4.23 -2.01 -9.94
CA GLN A 38 -3.73 -3.39 -10.02
C GLN A 38 -2.22 -3.47 -9.84
N ARG A 39 -1.45 -2.60 -10.51
CA ARG A 39 0.00 -2.49 -10.32
C ARG A 39 0.35 -2.20 -8.86
N LEU A 40 -0.34 -1.25 -8.22
CA LEU A 40 -0.15 -0.90 -6.81
C LEU A 40 -0.40 -2.09 -5.88
N ALA A 41 -1.41 -2.90 -6.15
CA ALA A 41 -1.68 -4.12 -5.38
C ALA A 41 -0.56 -5.16 -5.52
N VAL A 42 -0.04 -5.36 -6.74
CA VAL A 42 1.10 -6.27 -6.98
C VAL A 42 2.35 -5.77 -6.25
N GLU A 43 2.62 -4.47 -6.32
CA GLU A 43 3.76 -3.87 -5.63
C GLU A 43 3.63 -3.96 -4.10
N ALA A 44 2.43 -3.71 -3.57
CA ALA A 44 2.15 -3.87 -2.14
C ALA A 44 2.36 -5.31 -1.67
N GLU A 45 1.91 -6.29 -2.45
CA GLU A 45 2.13 -7.72 -2.15
C GLU A 45 3.64 -8.07 -2.16
N ALA A 46 4.38 -7.56 -3.14
CA ALA A 46 5.83 -7.76 -3.21
C ALA A 46 6.56 -7.16 -2.00
N ARG A 47 6.14 -5.99 -1.53
CA ARG A 47 6.68 -5.34 -0.32
C ARG A 47 6.38 -6.16 0.94
N LEU A 48 5.16 -6.67 1.10
CA LEU A 48 4.83 -7.57 2.22
C LEU A 48 5.67 -8.86 2.19
N SER A 49 5.94 -9.39 1.00
CA SER A 49 6.82 -10.55 0.86
C SER A 49 8.27 -10.25 1.24
N LYS A 50 8.78 -9.07 0.87
CA LYS A 50 10.12 -8.59 1.27
C LYS A 50 10.25 -8.36 2.77
N LEU A 51 9.14 -8.05 3.45
CA LEU A 51 9.07 -7.97 4.91
C LEU A 51 8.99 -9.35 5.58
N PHE A 52 9.16 -10.47 4.87
CA PHE A 52 9.02 -11.82 5.43
C PHE A 52 7.65 -12.09 6.09
N LEU A 53 6.61 -11.31 5.74
CA LEU A 53 5.28 -11.55 6.26
C LEU A 53 4.66 -12.72 5.50
N ALA A 54 4.47 -13.85 6.19
CA ALA A 54 3.87 -15.04 5.61
C ALA A 54 2.44 -14.76 5.11
N PRO A 55 1.99 -15.38 3.99
CA PRO A 55 0.69 -15.10 3.38
C PRO A 55 -0.51 -15.16 4.33
N THR A 56 -0.48 -16.09 5.30
CA THR A 56 -1.51 -16.26 6.33
C THR A 56 -1.71 -15.03 7.22
N HIS A 57 -0.66 -14.23 7.41
CA HIS A 57 -0.66 -13.05 8.26
C HIS A 57 -0.79 -11.74 7.45
N ARG A 58 -0.95 -11.78 6.12
CA ARG A 58 -1.06 -10.56 5.30
C ARG A 58 -2.44 -9.90 5.39
N SER A 59 -3.48 -10.65 5.71
CA SER A 59 -4.84 -10.13 5.84
C SER A 59 -4.90 -9.00 6.86
N GLY A 60 -5.52 -7.89 6.50
CA GLY A 60 -5.61 -6.68 7.31
C GLY A 60 -4.56 -5.62 7.01
N ALA A 61 -3.50 -5.94 6.25
CA ALA A 61 -2.53 -4.93 5.80
C ALA A 61 -3.21 -3.86 4.93
N VAL A 62 -2.72 -2.63 4.99
CA VAL A 62 -3.24 -1.49 4.24
C VAL A 62 -2.13 -0.89 3.40
N ALA A 63 -2.40 -0.64 2.12
CA ALA A 63 -1.50 0.09 1.24
C ALA A 63 -2.16 1.43 0.88
N THR A 64 -1.44 2.52 1.09
CA THR A 64 -1.87 3.85 0.67
C THR A 64 -0.95 4.35 -0.42
N ALA A 65 -1.49 4.87 -1.50
CA ALA A 65 -0.72 5.41 -2.62
C ALA A 65 -1.20 6.82 -2.98
N ARG A 66 -0.25 7.69 -3.31
CA ARG A 66 -0.51 9.04 -3.85
C ARG A 66 0.20 9.18 -5.19
N SER A 67 -0.55 9.64 -6.19
CA SER A 67 -0.05 9.79 -7.55
C SER A 67 1.07 10.83 -7.65
N ALA A 68 1.95 10.63 -8.63
CA ALA A 68 3.02 11.58 -8.92
C ALA A 68 2.46 12.87 -9.55
N GLY A 69 3.16 13.97 -9.26
CA GLY A 69 2.92 15.24 -9.95
C GLY A 69 3.75 15.39 -11.23
N PRO A 70 3.54 16.48 -11.99
CA PRO A 70 4.31 16.77 -13.19
C PRO A 70 5.81 16.80 -12.91
N SER A 71 6.60 16.08 -13.71
CA SER A 71 8.06 16.06 -13.61
C SER A 71 8.70 17.36 -14.09
N ALA A 72 8.04 18.05 -15.04
CA ALA A 72 8.51 19.29 -15.62
C ALA A 72 8.46 20.46 -14.62
N ALA A 73 9.57 21.17 -14.49
CA ALA A 73 9.69 22.36 -13.65
C ALA A 73 8.84 23.56 -14.12
N ALA A 74 8.39 23.53 -15.39
CA ALA A 74 7.59 24.60 -15.99
C ALA A 74 6.18 24.70 -15.38
N TYR A 75 5.70 23.64 -14.74
CA TYR A 75 4.45 23.69 -13.99
C TYR A 75 4.69 24.42 -12.68
N ARG A 76 4.00 25.56 -12.48
CA ARG A 76 4.06 26.35 -11.25
C ARG A 76 2.91 26.03 -10.27
N TYR A 77 1.90 25.31 -10.75
CA TYR A 77 0.65 25.06 -10.03
C TYR A 77 0.41 23.57 -9.79
N SER A 78 -0.39 23.28 -8.77
CA SER A 78 -0.87 21.94 -8.46
C SER A 78 -1.82 21.43 -9.55
N VAL A 79 -1.78 20.13 -9.82
CA VAL A 79 -2.70 19.44 -10.72
C VAL A 79 -3.57 18.44 -9.96
N SER A 80 -4.66 18.00 -10.57
CA SER A 80 -5.50 16.94 -9.99
C SER A 80 -4.78 15.59 -10.02
N GLY A 81 -4.44 15.08 -8.84
CA GLY A 81 -3.95 13.74 -8.62
C GLY A 81 -4.98 12.85 -7.92
N ALA A 82 -4.54 11.69 -7.47
CA ALA A 82 -5.38 10.72 -6.78
C ALA A 82 -4.66 10.10 -5.57
N ASP A 83 -5.42 9.93 -4.50
CA ASP A 83 -5.07 9.14 -3.34
C ASP A 83 -5.88 7.83 -3.36
N VAL A 84 -5.21 6.72 -3.12
CA VAL A 84 -5.77 5.37 -3.17
C VAL A 84 -5.47 4.65 -1.87
N THR A 85 -6.47 4.00 -1.31
CA THR A 85 -6.31 3.11 -0.16
C THR A 85 -6.77 1.71 -0.53
N LEU A 86 -5.84 0.76 -0.48
CA LEU A 86 -6.08 -0.66 -0.64
C LEU A 86 -5.99 -1.36 0.72
N ARG A 87 -6.86 -2.34 0.92
CA ARG A 87 -6.80 -3.23 2.09
C ARG A 87 -6.67 -4.66 1.64
N ARG A 88 -5.74 -5.39 2.25
CA ARG A 88 -5.56 -6.82 2.02
C ARG A 88 -6.65 -7.58 2.77
N ALA A 89 -7.50 -8.28 2.04
CA ALA A 89 -8.40 -9.29 2.60
C ALA A 89 -7.71 -10.66 2.61
N LYS A 90 -8.44 -11.77 2.82
CA LYS A 90 -7.87 -13.12 2.73
C LYS A 90 -7.57 -13.53 1.29
N ASP A 91 -8.51 -13.27 0.40
CA ASP A 91 -8.54 -13.64 -1.01
C ASP A 91 -7.76 -12.70 -1.94
N GLY A 92 -7.63 -11.42 -1.59
CA GLY A 92 -6.85 -10.48 -2.39
C GLY A 92 -6.83 -9.07 -1.82
N TRP A 93 -6.25 -8.15 -2.60
CA TRP A 93 -6.36 -6.72 -2.33
C TRP A 93 -7.73 -6.19 -2.76
N ARG A 94 -8.28 -5.29 -1.96
CA ARG A 94 -9.53 -4.58 -2.22
C ARG A 94 -9.31 -3.08 -2.19
N LEU A 95 -9.86 -2.36 -3.16
CA LEU A 95 -9.96 -0.90 -3.13
C LEU A 95 -11.00 -0.49 -2.09
N VAL A 96 -10.57 0.30 -1.09
CA VAL A 96 -11.43 0.77 0.01
C VAL A 96 -11.71 2.26 -0.09
N ASP A 97 -10.79 3.03 -0.65
CA ASP A 97 -10.94 4.46 -0.84
C ASP A 97 -10.20 4.91 -2.10
N TYR A 98 -10.83 5.79 -2.86
CA TYR A 98 -10.25 6.46 -4.01
C TYR A 98 -10.71 7.91 -3.98
N GLN A 99 -9.78 8.85 -3.91
CA GLN A 99 -10.11 10.27 -3.76
C GLN A 99 -9.24 11.11 -4.69
N ARG A 100 -9.81 12.20 -5.19
CA ARG A 100 -9.02 13.23 -5.90
C ARG A 100 -8.27 14.07 -4.88
N CYS A 101 -7.02 14.34 -5.18
CA CYS A 101 -6.18 15.23 -4.39
C CYS A 101 -5.47 16.23 -5.30
N ASN A 102 -4.81 17.22 -4.71
CA ASN A 102 -3.94 18.12 -5.45
C ASN A 102 -2.49 17.65 -5.29
N VAL A 103 -1.81 17.41 -6.41
CA VAL A 103 -0.39 17.02 -6.45
C VAL A 103 0.44 18.15 -7.03
N PHE A 104 1.58 18.41 -6.40
CA PHE A 104 2.47 19.50 -6.80
C PHE A 104 3.53 19.00 -7.78
N PRO A 105 4.08 19.88 -8.64
CA PRO A 105 5.20 19.56 -9.50
C PRO A 105 6.35 18.89 -8.72
N ARG A 106 6.99 17.90 -9.33
CA ARG A 106 8.09 17.08 -8.76
C ARG A 106 7.71 16.24 -7.53
N SER A 107 6.41 16.12 -7.22
CA SER A 107 5.96 15.14 -6.23
C SER A 107 6.17 13.74 -6.79
N VAL A 108 6.97 12.94 -6.09
CA VAL A 108 7.16 11.52 -6.43
C VAL A 108 5.92 10.72 -6.03
N GLU A 109 5.65 9.65 -6.78
CA GLU A 109 4.70 8.63 -6.34
C GLU A 109 5.16 8.08 -4.98
N LYS A 110 4.24 8.05 -4.03
CA LYS A 110 4.48 7.46 -2.70
C LYS A 110 3.53 6.32 -2.49
N ILE A 111 4.06 5.19 -2.06
CA ILE A 111 3.31 4.01 -1.66
C ILE A 111 3.78 3.66 -0.27
N ASP A 112 2.88 3.68 0.69
CA ASP A 112 3.14 3.33 2.08
C ASP A 112 2.38 2.06 2.42
N ILE A 113 3.04 1.14 3.13
CA ILE A 113 2.46 -0.11 3.60
C ILE A 113 2.34 -0.05 5.11
N HIS A 114 1.11 -0.17 5.59
CA HIS A 114 0.76 -0.17 7.00
C HIS A 114 0.39 -1.59 7.41
N ILE A 115 1.09 -2.09 8.42
CA ILE A 115 0.82 -3.37 9.07
C ILE A 115 0.55 -3.15 10.55
N SER A 116 -0.22 -4.03 11.16
CA SER A 116 -0.46 -4.01 12.60
C SER A 116 0.79 -4.44 13.38
N PRO A 117 0.88 -4.10 14.69
CA PRO A 117 1.96 -4.56 15.55
C PRO A 117 2.12 -6.10 15.57
N ASP A 118 1.01 -6.85 15.62
CA ASP A 118 1.02 -8.32 15.57
C ASP A 118 1.64 -8.83 14.26
N GLN A 119 1.29 -8.22 13.12
CA GLN A 119 1.91 -8.56 11.83
C GLN A 119 3.41 -8.25 11.81
N ALA A 120 3.84 -7.15 12.43
CA ALA A 120 5.25 -6.80 12.52
C ALA A 120 6.03 -7.83 13.36
N GLU A 121 5.46 -8.28 14.48
CA GLU A 121 6.04 -9.34 15.30
C GLU A 121 6.16 -10.66 14.51
N LYS A 122 5.11 -11.05 13.80
CA LYS A 122 5.12 -12.26 12.95
C LYS A 122 6.10 -12.18 11.78
N SER A 123 6.28 -10.99 11.21
CA SER A 123 7.29 -10.72 10.20
C SER A 123 8.70 -10.96 10.77
N VAL A 124 9.01 -10.40 11.95
CA VAL A 124 10.32 -10.58 12.60
C VAL A 124 10.55 -12.04 12.99
N GLU A 125 9.53 -12.72 13.52
CA GLU A 125 9.59 -14.14 13.86
C GLU A 125 9.91 -14.99 12.63
N THR A 126 9.20 -14.76 11.53
CA THR A 126 9.40 -15.48 10.26
C THR A 126 10.78 -15.18 9.68
N MET A 127 11.18 -13.91 9.69
CA MET A 127 12.51 -13.48 9.25
C MET A 127 13.59 -14.25 10.01
N ARG A 128 13.58 -14.22 11.35
CA ARG A 128 14.57 -14.90 12.21
C ARG A 128 14.69 -16.39 11.90
N ARG A 129 13.55 -17.07 11.73
CA ARG A 129 13.51 -18.50 11.35
C ARG A 129 14.16 -18.74 9.99
N GLN A 130 13.88 -17.88 9.00
CA GLN A 130 14.37 -18.04 7.64
C GLN A 130 15.87 -17.74 7.51
N ILE A 131 16.36 -16.70 8.18
CA ILE A 131 17.79 -16.34 8.17
C ILE A 131 18.63 -17.09 9.22
N ARG A 132 18.01 -18.02 9.96
CA ARG A 132 18.65 -18.83 11.02
C ARG A 132 19.38 -18.01 12.08
N VAL A 133 18.77 -16.91 12.51
CA VAL A 133 19.32 -16.07 13.59
C VAL A 133 18.74 -16.51 14.93
N THR A 134 19.63 -16.85 15.87
CA THR A 134 19.29 -17.14 17.26
C THR A 134 19.71 -15.96 18.13
N VAL A 135 18.78 -15.47 18.95
CA VAL A 135 19.08 -14.44 19.95
C VAL A 135 19.57 -15.13 21.22
N PHE A 136 20.77 -14.78 21.68
CA PHE A 136 21.28 -15.21 22.98
C PHE A 136 21.45 -13.98 23.88
N ALA A 137 21.11 -14.12 25.15
CA ALA A 137 21.33 -13.06 26.12
C ALA A 137 22.83 -12.97 26.43
N GLN A 138 23.41 -11.77 26.37
CA GLN A 138 24.73 -11.55 26.94
C GLN A 138 24.56 -11.38 28.45
N THR A 139 25.05 -12.34 29.22
CA THR A 139 25.20 -12.17 30.67
C THR A 139 26.37 -11.22 30.90
N GLU A 140 26.07 -9.97 31.29
CA GLU A 140 27.08 -9.06 31.81
C GLU A 140 27.75 -9.72 33.02
N LYS A 141 29.05 -9.94 32.90
CA LYS A 141 29.90 -10.44 33.97
C LYS A 141 29.99 -9.30 34.98
N ALA A 142 29.23 -9.38 36.08
CA ALA A 142 29.39 -8.48 37.20
C ALA A 142 30.84 -8.55 37.69
N ALA A 143 31.59 -7.47 37.45
CA ALA A 143 32.95 -7.31 37.97
C ALA A 143 32.86 -7.13 39.49
N ALA A 144 33.51 -8.04 40.22
CA ALA A 144 33.75 -7.96 41.65
C ALA A 144 34.97 -7.08 41.95
#